data_AF-A0A5J5C6X4-F1
#
_entry.id   AF-A0A5J5C6X4-F1
#
_cell.length_a   1.000
_cell.length_b   1.000
_cell.length_c   1.000
_cell.angle_alpha   90.00
_cell.angle_beta   90.00
_cell.angle_gamma   90.00
#
_symmetry.space_group_name_H-M   'P 1'
#
loop_
_entity.id
_entity.type
_entity.pdbx_description
1 polymer ?
#
loop_
_entity_poly.entity_id
_entity_poly.type
_entity_poly.pdbx_seq_one_letter_code
_entity_poly.pdbx_strand_id
1 'polypeptide(L)'
;MEAYDPTTGCLTWLNKFAEYHNEHLQIELNRIRELHPHVAIIYADYYNAAMNLYRSPSKFGFTKGALSACCGAGEVPYHFNSSAPCGYPPSFAFDDPFLYVNWDGPHLTGGSLSIDYQKFIGRTIHHSSY
;
A
#
# COMPACT_ATOMS: atom_id res chain seq x y z
N MET A 1 -3.09 -23.57 5.55
CA MET A 1 -1.94 -22.64 5.72
C MET A 1 -1.51 -21.97 4.39
N GLU A 2 -2.35 -22.00 3.34
CA GLU A 2 -2.07 -21.40 2.01
C GLU A 2 -2.70 -20.02 1.79
N ALA A 3 -3.48 -19.51 2.75
CA ALA A 3 -4.27 -18.29 2.56
C ALA A 3 -3.43 -17.00 2.66
N TYR A 4 -2.30 -17.03 3.36
CA TYR A 4 -1.47 -15.87 3.64
C TYR A 4 -0.04 -16.06 3.15
N ASP A 5 0.54 -15.02 2.58
CA ASP A 5 1.94 -14.96 2.20
C ASP A 5 2.81 -14.90 3.48
N PRO A 6 3.80 -15.80 3.63
CA PRO A 6 4.58 -15.90 4.88
C PRO A 6 5.56 -14.73 5.08
N THR A 7 5.86 -13.97 4.03
CA THR A 7 6.81 -12.83 4.10
C THR A 7 6.11 -11.55 4.53
N THR A 8 4.87 -11.37 4.11
CA THR A 8 4.13 -10.11 4.23
C THR A 8 2.92 -10.22 5.14
N GLY A 9 2.41 -11.44 5.37
CA GLY A 9 1.14 -11.69 6.07
C GLY A 9 -0.10 -11.26 5.29
N CYS A 10 0.05 -10.90 4.00
CA CYS A 10 -1.06 -10.53 3.13
C CYS A 10 -1.79 -11.76 2.60
N LEU A 11 -3.09 -11.63 2.31
CA LEU A 11 -3.87 -12.71 1.69
C LEU A 11 -3.36 -12.99 0.27
N THR A 12 -2.91 -14.22 0.02
CA THR A 12 -2.30 -14.63 -1.25
C THR A 12 -3.23 -14.43 -2.44
N TRP A 13 -4.53 -14.69 -2.28
CA TRP A 13 -5.49 -14.54 -3.37
C TRP A 13 -5.75 -13.08 -3.74
N LEU A 14 -5.71 -12.16 -2.77
CA LEU A 14 -5.82 -10.72 -3.04
C LEU A 14 -4.56 -10.19 -3.73
N ASN A 15 -3.38 -10.68 -3.35
CA ASN A 15 -2.13 -10.35 -4.03
C ASN A 15 -2.20 -10.76 -5.51
N LYS A 16 -2.60 -12.02 -5.79
CA LYS A 16 -2.77 -12.52 -7.16
C LYS A 16 -3.81 -11.73 -7.96
N PHE A 17 -4.92 -11.34 -7.33
CA PHE A 17 -5.94 -10.51 -7.97
C PHE A 17 -5.39 -9.14 -8.36
N ALA A 18 -4.66 -8.47 -7.46
CA ALA A 18 -4.04 -7.18 -7.72
C ALA A 18 -2.98 -7.25 -8.84
N GLU A 19 -2.15 -8.30 -8.82
CA GLU A 19 -1.14 -8.55 -9.87
C GLU A 19 -1.80 -8.75 -11.24
N TYR A 20 -2.85 -9.57 -11.32
CA TYR A 20 -3.61 -9.80 -12.55
C TYR A 20 -4.27 -8.53 -13.07
N HIS A 21 -4.91 -7.76 -12.19
CA HIS A 21 -5.49 -6.47 -12.55
C HIS A 21 -4.43 -5.51 -13.12
N ASN A 22 -3.28 -5.41 -12.47
CA ASN A 22 -2.22 -4.48 -12.87
C ASN A 22 -1.52 -4.89 -14.17
N GLU A 23 -1.45 -6.18 -14.47
CA GLU A 23 -0.99 -6.68 -15.78
C GLU A 23 -1.94 -6.20 -16.89
N HIS A 24 -3.24 -6.44 -16.74
CA HIS A 24 -4.24 -6.02 -17.72
C HIS A 24 -4.34 -4.50 -17.87
N LEU A 25 -4.23 -3.76 -16.77
CA LEU A 25 -4.18 -2.30 -16.79
C LEU A 25 -3.00 -1.81 -17.61
N GLN A 26 -1.80 -2.37 -17.43
CA GLN A 26 -0.62 -1.95 -18.20
C GLN A 26 -0.75 -2.26 -19.70
N ILE A 27 -1.36 -3.40 -20.06
CA ILE A 27 -1.66 -3.74 -21.47
C ILE A 27 -2.54 -2.65 -22.10
N GLU A 28 -3.64 -2.28 -21.46
CA GLU A 28 -4.54 -1.27 -22.01
C GLU A 28 -3.90 0.13 -22.00
N LEU A 29 -3.15 0.49 -20.96
CA LEU A 29 -2.40 1.75 -20.93
C LEU A 29 -1.38 1.85 -22.07
N ASN A 30 -0.71 0.74 -22.43
CA ASN A 30 0.20 0.71 -23.58
C ASN A 30 -0.54 0.94 -24.90
N ARG A 31 -1.68 0.29 -25.09
CA ARG A 31 -2.54 0.53 -26.25
C ARG A 31 -2.99 2.00 -26.34
N ILE A 32 -3.39 2.61 -25.23
CA ILE A 32 -3.82 4.02 -25.21
C ILE A 32 -2.62 4.95 -25.53
N ARG A 33 -1.41 4.64 -25.05
CA ARG A 33 -0.19 5.40 -25.40
C ARG A 33 0.07 5.38 -26.91
N GLU A 34 -0.11 4.24 -27.57
CA GLU A 34 0.03 4.11 -29.02
C GLU A 34 -1.00 4.95 -29.79
N LEU A 35 -2.25 4.99 -29.30
CA LEU A 35 -3.33 5.78 -29.91
C LEU A 35 -3.20 7.29 -29.68
N HIS A 36 -2.49 7.70 -28.64
CA HIS A 36 -2.36 9.10 -28.22
C HIS A 36 -0.89 9.51 -28.01
N PRO A 37 -0.07 9.58 -29.08
CA PRO A 37 1.38 9.79 -28.99
C PRO A 37 1.78 11.17 -28.42
N HIS A 38 0.85 12.12 -28.36
CA HIS A 38 1.09 13.46 -27.80
C HIS A 38 0.60 13.62 -26.35
N VAL A 39 0.11 12.55 -25.72
CA VAL A 39 -0.36 12.57 -24.33
C VAL A 39 0.62 11.78 -23.47
N ALA A 40 1.10 12.40 -22.39
CA ALA A 40 1.90 11.72 -21.39
C ALA A 40 0.99 10.86 -20.50
N ILE A 41 1.07 9.53 -20.65
CA ILE A 41 0.33 8.57 -19.83
C ILE A 41 1.32 7.79 -18.98
N ILE A 42 1.27 8.00 -17.66
CA ILE A 42 2.21 7.39 -16.71
C ILE A 42 1.48 6.36 -15.87
N TYR A 43 2.09 5.18 -15.70
CA TYR A 43 1.61 4.16 -14.77
C TYR A 43 2.36 4.29 -13.45
N ALA A 44 1.62 4.40 -12.34
CA ALA A 44 2.16 4.37 -11.00
C ALA A 44 2.00 2.97 -10.42
N ASP A 45 3.12 2.26 -10.22
CA ASP A 45 3.13 0.91 -9.65
C ASP A 45 2.93 0.95 -8.12
N TYR A 46 1.72 1.31 -7.72
CA TYR A 46 1.31 1.45 -6.33
C TYR A 46 1.41 0.12 -5.57
N TYR A 47 1.06 -0.99 -6.21
CA TYR A 47 1.13 -2.31 -5.61
C TYR A 47 2.55 -2.65 -5.14
N ASN A 48 3.56 -2.55 -6.02
CA ASN A 48 4.93 -2.85 -5.62
C ASN A 48 5.52 -1.79 -4.68
N ALA A 49 5.09 -0.53 -4.78
CA ALA A 49 5.47 0.51 -3.82
C ALA A 49 5.03 0.13 -2.39
N ALA A 50 3.73 -0.14 -2.22
CA ALA A 50 3.14 -0.56 -0.96
C ALA A 50 3.74 -1.88 -0.46
N MET A 51 3.88 -2.90 -1.32
CA MET A 51 4.43 -4.20 -0.91
C MET A 51 5.85 -4.13 -0.34
N ASN A 52 6.64 -3.12 -0.72
CA ASN A 52 7.95 -2.90 -0.09
C ASN A 52 7.83 -2.47 1.38
N LEU A 53 6.78 -1.74 1.75
CA LEU A 53 6.49 -1.38 3.14
C LEU A 53 6.06 -2.61 3.94
N TYR A 54 5.28 -3.51 3.36
CA TYR A 54 4.90 -4.78 4.01
C TYR A 54 6.08 -5.73 4.21
N ARG A 55 6.99 -5.82 3.23
CA ARG A 55 8.17 -6.70 3.31
C ARG A 55 9.24 -6.22 4.30
N SER A 56 9.37 -4.91 4.52
CA SER A 56 10.46 -4.36 5.33
C SER A 56 10.07 -3.03 6.00
N PRO A 57 9.02 -3.00 6.84
CA PRO A 57 8.49 -1.76 7.42
C PRO A 57 9.56 -1.02 8.26
N SER A 58 10.40 -1.75 8.97
CA SER A 58 11.47 -1.18 9.82
C SER A 58 12.52 -0.40 9.04
N LYS A 59 12.78 -0.72 7.76
CA LYS A 59 13.72 0.04 6.90
C LYS A 59 13.25 1.47 6.65
N PHE A 60 11.96 1.73 6.86
CA PHE A 60 11.30 3.01 6.63
C PHE A 60 10.89 3.70 7.94
N GLY A 61 11.33 3.18 9.09
CA GLY A 61 11.00 3.74 10.41
C GLY A 61 9.72 3.19 11.05
N PHE A 62 8.97 2.31 10.36
CA PHE A 62 7.74 1.72 10.89
C PHE A 62 8.04 0.54 11.82
N THR A 63 8.31 0.84 13.09
CA THR A 63 8.70 -0.17 14.10
C THR A 63 7.52 -1.00 14.62
N LYS A 64 6.28 -0.55 14.42
CA LYS A 64 5.06 -1.28 14.78
C LYS A 64 4.55 -2.20 13.66
N GLY A 65 5.26 -2.22 12.53
CA GLY A 65 5.02 -3.14 11.43
C GLY A 65 3.93 -2.68 10.45
N ALA A 66 3.56 -3.59 9.55
CA ALA A 66 2.64 -3.30 8.45
C ALA A 66 1.22 -3.88 8.60
N LEU A 67 1.07 -4.90 9.43
CA LEU A 67 -0.19 -5.63 9.60
C LEU A 67 -1.09 -5.06 10.68
N SER A 68 -0.52 -4.34 11.65
CA SER A 68 -1.28 -3.71 12.72
C SER A 68 -1.77 -2.34 12.26
N ALA A 69 -3.07 -2.08 12.37
CA ALA A 69 -3.64 -0.76 12.16
C ALA A 69 -3.34 0.14 13.38
N CYS A 70 -2.91 1.38 13.13
CA CYS A 70 -2.72 2.36 14.20
C CYS A 70 -4.02 2.66 14.95
N CYS A 71 -5.13 2.73 14.21
CA CYS A 71 -6.45 3.05 14.69
C CYS A 71 -7.44 1.91 14.39
N GLY A 72 -8.26 1.57 15.38
CA GLY A 72 -9.30 0.56 15.25
C GLY A 72 -9.78 0.06 16.61
N ALA A 73 -10.46 -1.08 16.61
CA ALA A 73 -11.00 -1.71 17.84
C ALA A 73 -10.81 -3.23 17.84
N GLY A 74 -9.90 -3.73 17.01
CA GLY A 74 -9.62 -5.16 16.89
C GLY A 74 -8.60 -5.64 17.91
N GLU A 75 -8.47 -6.96 18.03
CA GLU A 75 -7.38 -7.54 18.81
C GLU A 75 -6.05 -7.53 18.03
N VAL A 76 -4.94 -7.68 18.76
CA VAL A 76 -3.61 -7.94 18.20
C VAL A 76 -3.66 -9.29 17.45
N PRO A 77 -3.05 -9.41 16.25
CA PRO A 77 -2.06 -8.50 15.68
C PRO A 77 -2.61 -7.35 14.82
N TYR A 78 -3.85 -7.41 14.36
CA TYR A 78 -4.32 -6.49 13.32
C TYR A 78 -4.87 -5.17 13.85
N HIS A 79 -5.37 -5.13 15.08
CA HIS A 79 -6.04 -3.96 15.69
C HIS A 79 -7.21 -3.41 14.84
N PHE A 80 -7.73 -4.23 13.91
CA PHE A 80 -8.78 -3.86 12.97
C PHE A 80 -10.12 -4.54 13.33
N ASN A 81 -11.22 -3.79 13.21
CA ASN A 81 -12.57 -4.33 13.35
C ASN A 81 -13.51 -3.58 12.39
N SER A 82 -14.06 -4.29 11.40
CA SER A 82 -14.94 -3.70 10.37
C SER A 82 -16.25 -3.16 10.93
N SER A 83 -16.69 -3.64 12.10
CA SER A 83 -17.90 -3.16 12.78
C SER A 83 -17.64 -1.92 13.65
N ALA A 84 -16.39 -1.53 13.84
CA ALA A 84 -15.97 -0.41 14.68
C ALA A 84 -14.85 0.38 13.96
N PRO A 85 -15.18 1.08 12.87
CA PRO A 85 -14.20 1.83 12.09
C PRO A 85 -13.67 3.04 12.88
N CYS A 86 -12.50 3.52 12.47
CA CYS A 86 -11.90 4.73 13.03
C CYS A 86 -12.84 5.92 13.03
N GLY A 87 -12.83 6.67 14.12
CA GLY A 87 -13.71 7.83 14.34
C GLY A 87 -15.05 7.48 15.01
N TYR A 88 -15.34 6.20 15.23
CA TYR A 88 -16.54 5.73 15.94
C TYR A 88 -16.15 4.85 17.13
N PRO A 89 -16.70 5.08 18.34
CA PRO A 89 -16.49 4.17 19.46
C PRO A 89 -16.93 2.75 19.09
N PRO A 90 -16.23 1.70 19.56
CA PRO A 90 -15.13 1.74 20.53
C PRO A 90 -13.71 1.90 19.92
N SER A 91 -13.57 2.38 18.67
CA SER A 91 -12.25 2.54 18.07
C SER A 91 -11.39 3.58 18.78
N PHE A 92 -10.07 3.35 18.79
CA PHE A 92 -9.06 4.28 19.27
C PHE A 92 -7.79 4.18 18.42
N ALA A 93 -6.97 5.22 18.45
CA ALA A 93 -5.65 5.26 17.81
C ALA A 93 -4.54 5.12 18.85
N PHE A 94 -3.46 4.42 18.51
CA PHE A 94 -2.22 4.44 19.28
C PHE A 94 -1.51 5.80 19.17
N ASP A 95 -0.66 6.11 20.17
CA ASP A 95 -0.11 7.45 20.37
C ASP A 95 0.73 8.00 19.19
N ASP A 96 1.52 7.15 18.52
CA ASP A 96 2.38 7.58 17.41
C ASP A 96 2.03 6.86 16.09
N PRO A 97 1.27 7.51 15.18
CA PRO A 97 0.91 6.94 13.89
C PRO A 97 2.09 6.81 12.93
N PHE A 98 3.22 7.48 13.16
CA PHE A 98 4.39 7.39 12.29
C PHE A 98 5.16 6.08 12.46
N LEU A 99 4.85 5.28 13.49
CA LEU A 99 5.45 3.97 13.69
C LEU A 99 4.73 2.84 12.94
N TYR A 100 3.57 3.13 12.35
CA TYR A 100 2.71 2.16 11.66
C TYR A 100 2.65 2.45 10.16
N VAL A 101 2.65 1.40 9.34
CA VAL A 101 2.37 1.53 7.90
C VAL A 101 0.89 1.79 7.66
N ASN A 102 0.02 1.17 8.46
CA ASN A 102 -1.41 1.09 8.27
C ASN A 102 -2.17 1.96 9.28
N TRP A 103 -3.14 2.74 8.80
CA TRP A 103 -3.97 3.61 9.63
C TRP A 103 -5.14 2.85 10.25
N ASP A 104 -6.02 2.25 9.44
CA ASP A 104 -7.33 1.74 9.89
C ASP A 104 -7.76 0.41 9.26
N GLY A 105 -6.83 -0.31 8.66
CA GLY A 105 -7.01 -1.54 7.88
C GLY A 105 -6.93 -1.26 6.37
N PRO A 106 -7.86 -0.51 5.77
CA PRO A 106 -7.83 -0.18 4.34
C PRO A 106 -6.82 0.91 3.93
N HIS A 107 -6.52 1.86 4.82
CA HIS A 107 -5.71 3.04 4.47
C HIS A 107 -4.30 2.99 5.06
N LEU A 108 -3.34 3.59 4.34
CA LEU A 108 -1.98 3.82 4.83
C LEU A 108 -1.95 5.04 5.75
N THR A 109 -0.98 5.08 6.67
CA THR A 109 -0.69 6.29 7.44
C THR A 109 -0.11 7.38 6.52
N GLY A 110 -0.17 8.64 6.95
CA GLY A 110 0.42 9.75 6.19
C GLY A 110 1.92 9.58 5.94
N GLY A 111 2.66 9.05 6.92
CA GLY A 111 4.09 8.74 6.76
C GLY A 111 4.33 7.68 5.68
N SER A 112 3.55 6.60 5.71
CA SER A 112 3.60 5.52 4.72
C SER A 112 3.28 6.00 3.30
N LEU A 113 2.19 6.76 3.13
CA LEU A 113 1.79 7.35 1.86
C LEU A 113 2.87 8.28 1.28
N SER A 114 3.53 9.08 2.13
CA SER A 114 4.59 9.99 1.69
C SER A 114 5.80 9.25 1.11
N ILE A 115 6.17 8.10 1.67
CA ILE A 115 7.28 7.27 1.19
C ILE A 115 6.93 6.61 -0.13
N ASP A 116 5.70 6.10 -0.27
CA ASP A 116 5.24 5.52 -1.53
C ASP A 116 5.19 6.56 -2.65
N TYR A 117 4.76 7.78 -2.35
CA TYR A 117 4.79 8.89 -3.31
C TYR A 117 6.22 9.29 -3.72
N GLN A 118 7.16 9.37 -2.77
CA GLN A 118 8.57 9.67 -3.07
C GLN A 118 9.19 8.63 -4.01
N LYS A 119 8.87 7.34 -3.85
CA LYS A 119 9.32 6.29 -4.76
C LYS A 119 8.80 6.49 -6.19
N PHE A 120 7.57 6.99 -6.33
CA PHE A 120 6.98 7.30 -7.63
C PHE A 120 7.69 8.48 -8.30
N ILE A 121 7.78 9.62 -7.62
CA ILE A 121 8.42 10.83 -8.16
C ILE A 121 9.89 10.59 -8.51
N GLY A 122 10.63 9.86 -7.67
CA GLY A 122 12.03 9.52 -7.94
C GLY A 122 12.21 8.71 -9.23
N ARG A 123 11.27 7.80 -9.56
CA ARG A 123 11.33 7.00 -10.80
C ARG A 123 10.92 7.80 -12.04
N THR A 124 9.93 8.69 -11.92
CA THR A 124 9.49 9.53 -13.05
C THR A 124 10.54 10.55 -13.46
N ILE A 125 11.27 11.16 -12.51
CA ILE A 125 12.34 12.12 -12.83
C ILE A 125 13.49 11.43 -13.58
N HIS A 126 13.86 10.20 -13.20
CA HIS A 126 14.90 9.44 -13.91
C HIS A 126 14.49 9.03 -15.33
N HIS A 127 13.20 8.78 -15.60
CA HIS A 127 12.72 8.41 -16.93
C HIS A 127 12.57 9.61 -17.88
N SER A 128 12.46 10.83 -17.33
CA SER A 128 12.39 12.08 -18.12
C SER A 128 13.78 12.68 -18.44
N SER A 129 14.86 12.04 -18.01
CA SER A 129 16.24 12.52 -18.17
C SER A 129 17.03 11.81 -19.29
N TYR A 130 16.36 11.06 -20.15
CA TYR A 130 16.93 10.40 -21.33
C TYR A 130 16.03 10.56 -22.54
#